data_AF-A0A4D7JEV5-F1
#
_entry.id   AF-A0A4D7JEV5-F1
#
_cell.length_a   1.000
_cell.length_b   1.000
_cell.length_c   1.000
_cell.angle_alpha   90.00
_cell.angle_beta   90.00
_cell.angle_gamma   90.00
#
_symmetry.space_group_name_H-M   'P 1'
#
loop_
_entity.id
_entity.type
_entity.pdbx_description
1 polymer ?
#
loop_
_entity_poly.entity_id
_entity_poly.type
_entity_poly.pdbx_seq_one_letter_code
_entity_poly.pdbx_strand_id
1 'polypeptide(L)'
;MKQLNLALLVIFLLFLGACDDEEDSRNRIVISPGPDAQAEVQTAFIEVTPGTDIIFEAGTYNFTNQLSIDDKNDIRIIGAGREETILNFSQQTDGGEGLLATNCENILFQDFTIEDTEGDALKARDSDFVTFLNVGTVWSGTPGTDNGAYGLYPVLCTNVLIDGCYAYGASDAGIYVGQTTNAVVRNSTAEGNVAGIEIENTINADVYGNTATDNTGGILIFDLPGLSQYGNTCRVYNNTVSDNNRSNFAPEGNVVAEVPAGTGIMMLSTRKVEIFDNDLLDNMFANIIAASYLIINDNPGDPDYVAFWNEIYIHDNTYSRNGTYNQNQNQTAMCINTFIETWNELEQPDILIDGITGGAFCVQETPTPSFINVDAFNLDTSDCSGTAKTDLSIYDCVGEALPAVSFDPYGSSL
;
A
#
# COMPACT_ATOMS: atom_id res chain seq x y z
N MET A 1 -10.45 -60.14 66.22
CA MET A 1 -11.39 -59.89 65.11
C MET A 1 -11.06 -58.51 64.57
N LYS A 2 -10.14 -58.42 63.59
CA LYS A 2 -10.38 -58.17 62.15
C LYS A 2 -11.17 -56.88 61.89
N GLN A 3 -10.46 -55.89 61.34
CA GLN A 3 -10.80 -54.94 60.25
C GLN A 3 -9.77 -53.80 60.37
N LEU A 4 -8.64 -53.80 59.66
CA LEU A 4 -8.44 -53.48 58.23
C LEU A 4 -9.20 -52.21 57.80
N ASN A 5 -8.54 -51.06 57.89
CA ASN A 5 -8.87 -49.88 57.09
C ASN A 5 -7.58 -49.35 56.45
N LEU A 6 -7.60 -49.39 55.13
CA LEU A 6 -6.62 -48.92 54.17
C LEU A 6 -7.24 -47.70 53.48
N ALA A 7 -6.60 -46.54 53.55
CA ALA A 7 -6.75 -45.37 52.66
C ALA A 7 -6.03 -44.19 53.32
N LEU A 8 -5.34 -43.27 52.66
CA LEU A 8 -4.80 -43.14 51.31
C LEU A 8 -3.86 -41.93 51.48
N LEU A 9 -2.54 -42.10 51.36
CA LEU A 9 -1.60 -41.00 51.53
C LEU A 9 -1.57 -40.20 50.20
N VAL A 10 -2.27 -39.08 50.17
CA VAL A 10 -2.20 -38.13 49.04
C VAL A 10 -0.91 -37.34 49.19
N ILE A 11 0.09 -37.68 48.38
CA ILE A 11 1.31 -36.88 48.22
C ILE A 11 0.95 -35.74 47.28
N PHE A 12 0.84 -34.54 47.83
CA PHE A 12 0.69 -33.29 47.08
C PHE A 12 2.08 -32.91 46.55
N LEU A 13 2.40 -33.32 45.32
CA LEU A 13 3.55 -32.82 44.57
C LEU A 13 3.19 -31.41 44.08
N LEU A 14 3.73 -30.40 44.75
CA LEU A 14 3.79 -29.03 44.26
C LEU A 14 4.71 -29.01 43.03
N PHE A 15 4.12 -29.10 41.83
CA PHE A 15 4.76 -28.62 40.62
C PHE A 15 4.78 -27.09 40.70
N LEU A 16 5.90 -26.54 41.18
CA LEU A 16 6.28 -25.18 40.84
C LEU A 16 6.59 -25.20 39.33
N GLY A 17 5.60 -24.81 38.53
CA GLY A 17 5.86 -24.42 37.15
C GLY A 17 6.78 -23.21 37.21
N ALA A 18 8.05 -23.41 36.87
CA ALA A 18 8.88 -22.32 36.42
C ALA A 18 8.23 -21.79 35.15
N CYS A 19 7.63 -20.60 35.23
CA CYS A 19 7.67 -19.69 34.10
C CYS A 19 9.16 -19.39 33.91
N ASP A 20 9.79 -20.08 32.97
CA ASP A 20 10.87 -19.43 32.24
C ASP A 20 10.16 -18.33 31.45
N ASP A 21 10.18 -17.12 32.00
CA ASP A 21 10.16 -15.93 31.16
C ASP A 21 11.42 -16.07 30.30
N GLU A 22 11.27 -16.51 29.06
CA GLU A 22 12.36 -16.39 28.07
C GLU A 22 12.66 -14.90 27.93
N GLU A 23 13.62 -14.41 28.72
CA GLU A 23 14.20 -13.08 28.53
C GLU A 23 14.64 -12.98 27.06
N ASP A 24 14.04 -12.04 26.34
CA ASP A 24 14.39 -11.72 24.95
C ASP A 24 15.91 -11.53 24.85
N SER A 25 16.58 -12.55 24.29
CA SER A 25 18.03 -12.75 24.35
C SER A 25 18.82 -11.88 23.37
N ARG A 26 18.16 -10.90 22.74
CA ARG A 26 18.72 -10.06 21.69
C ARG A 26 19.71 -9.02 22.24
N ASN A 27 20.74 -8.73 21.47
CA ASN A 27 21.65 -7.63 21.76
C ASN A 27 20.93 -6.29 21.60
N ARG A 28 21.35 -5.26 22.33
CA ARG A 28 20.70 -3.94 22.29
C ARG A 28 21.72 -2.84 22.04
N ILE A 29 21.48 -2.03 21.01
CA ILE A 29 22.19 -0.79 20.74
C ILE A 29 21.18 0.34 20.96
N VAL A 30 21.38 1.14 22.00
CA VAL A 30 20.50 2.27 22.32
C VAL A 30 21.13 3.56 21.83
N ILE A 31 20.36 4.36 21.10
CA ILE A 31 20.79 5.62 20.50
C ILE A 31 19.89 6.74 21.03
N SER A 32 20.49 7.76 21.64
CA SER A 32 19.78 8.94 22.13
C SER A 32 19.74 10.05 21.08
N PRO A 33 18.73 10.93 21.06
CA PRO A 33 18.73 12.09 20.17
C PRO A 33 19.88 13.03 20.57
N GLY A 34 20.61 13.55 19.58
CA GLY A 34 21.76 14.41 19.83
C GLY A 34 22.53 14.80 18.57
N PRO A 35 23.52 15.70 18.69
CA PRO A 35 24.30 16.20 17.55
C PRO A 35 25.13 15.10 16.88
N ASP A 36 25.48 14.03 17.60
CA ASP A 36 26.27 12.92 17.09
C ASP A 36 25.40 11.75 16.58
N ALA A 37 24.07 11.85 16.71
CA ALA A 37 23.16 10.73 16.47
C ALA A 37 23.24 10.20 15.02
N GLN A 38 23.43 11.06 14.02
CA GLN A 38 23.65 10.59 12.64
C GLN A 38 24.85 9.64 12.52
N ALA A 39 25.98 9.99 13.14
CA ALA A 39 27.17 9.15 13.10
C ALA A 39 26.97 7.86 13.90
N GLU A 40 26.29 7.94 15.05
CA GLU A 40 25.98 6.77 15.89
C GLU A 40 25.07 5.77 15.17
N VAL A 41 23.97 6.26 14.57
CA VAL A 41 23.03 5.43 13.79
C VAL A 41 23.73 4.78 12.61
N GLN A 42 24.46 5.56 11.82
CA GLN A 42 25.12 5.01 10.64
C GLN A 42 26.20 3.98 11.01
N THR A 43 26.93 4.21 12.12
CA THR A 43 27.88 3.22 12.65
C THR A 43 27.17 1.95 13.11
N ALA A 44 26.06 2.09 13.83
CA ALA A 44 25.25 0.95 14.25
C ALA A 44 24.76 0.15 13.03
N PHE A 45 24.21 0.79 12.00
CA PHE A 45 23.74 0.11 10.80
C PHE A 45 24.86 -0.64 10.05
N ILE A 46 26.10 -0.12 10.08
CA ILE A 46 27.26 -0.78 9.45
C ILE A 46 27.75 -1.97 10.29
N GLU A 47 27.83 -1.81 11.61
CA GLU A 47 28.51 -2.76 12.50
C GLU A 47 27.57 -3.79 13.14
N VAL A 48 26.25 -3.59 13.05
CA VAL A 48 25.27 -4.47 13.69
C VAL A 48 25.41 -5.91 13.21
N THR A 49 25.25 -6.83 14.17
CA THR A 49 25.25 -8.28 13.97
C THR A 49 23.84 -8.86 14.14
N PRO A 50 23.52 -10.03 13.55
CA PRO A 50 22.22 -10.69 13.72
C PRO A 50 21.79 -10.84 15.17
N GLY A 51 20.48 -10.80 15.43
CA GLY A 51 19.90 -10.90 16.77
C GLY A 51 20.04 -9.61 17.58
N THR A 52 20.00 -8.45 16.93
CA THR A 52 20.17 -7.14 17.58
C THR A 52 18.97 -6.23 17.39
N ASP A 53 18.65 -5.49 18.45
CA ASP A 53 17.70 -4.38 18.47
C ASP A 53 18.47 -3.07 18.50
N ILE A 54 18.25 -2.23 17.49
CA ILE A 54 18.70 -0.85 17.44
C ILE A 54 17.53 0.02 17.91
N ILE A 55 17.67 0.58 19.10
CA ILE A 55 16.61 1.26 19.83
C ILE A 55 16.88 2.76 19.82
N PHE A 56 15.98 3.50 19.18
CA PHE A 56 15.91 4.95 19.24
C PHE A 56 15.10 5.33 20.47
N GLU A 57 15.70 6.10 21.37
CA GLU A 57 14.96 6.71 22.47
C GLU A 57 13.95 7.76 21.96
N ALA A 58 13.01 8.16 22.81
CA ALA A 58 12.07 9.22 22.48
C ALA A 58 12.82 10.54 22.21
N GLY A 59 12.41 11.24 21.16
CA GLY A 59 12.90 12.55 20.76
C GLY A 59 13.02 12.72 19.25
N THR A 60 13.51 13.89 18.85
CA THR A 60 13.72 14.25 17.44
C THR A 60 15.19 14.13 17.08
N TYR A 61 15.47 13.35 16.05
CA TYR A 61 16.78 13.16 15.45
C TYR A 61 16.83 13.97 14.17
N ASN A 62 17.76 14.93 14.08
CA ASN A 62 17.91 15.74 12.87
C ASN A 62 19.03 15.15 12.02
N PHE A 63 18.68 14.69 10.82
CA PHE A 63 19.61 14.12 9.86
C PHE A 63 19.81 15.08 8.68
N THR A 64 21.05 15.15 8.20
CA THR A 64 21.42 15.87 6.97
C THR A 64 21.75 14.92 5.83
N ASN A 65 21.89 13.62 6.12
CA ASN A 65 22.26 12.59 5.15
C ASN A 65 21.31 11.40 5.31
N GLN A 66 21.08 10.70 4.20
CA GLN A 66 20.42 9.39 4.18
C GLN A 66 21.08 8.39 5.13
N LEU A 67 20.25 7.62 5.84
CA LEU A 67 20.67 6.47 6.64
C LEU A 67 20.66 5.21 5.77
N SER A 68 21.73 4.43 5.79
CA SER A 68 21.84 3.21 4.99
C SER A 68 22.17 1.98 5.82
N ILE A 69 21.39 0.92 5.64
CA ILE A 69 21.65 -0.43 6.17
C ILE A 69 21.67 -1.41 4.99
N ASP A 70 22.72 -2.23 4.89
CA ASP A 70 22.94 -3.12 3.75
C ASP A 70 23.51 -4.47 4.23
N ASP A 71 23.05 -5.55 3.60
CA ASP A 71 23.51 -6.92 3.84
C ASP A 71 23.41 -7.33 5.33
N LYS A 72 22.24 -7.08 5.94
CA LYS A 72 21.97 -7.35 7.36
C LYS A 72 20.78 -8.29 7.54
N ASN A 73 20.96 -9.24 8.46
CA ASN A 73 19.96 -10.27 8.75
C ASN A 73 19.55 -10.24 10.22
N ASP A 74 18.27 -10.46 10.50
CA ASP A 74 17.70 -10.55 11.85
C ASP A 74 17.96 -9.29 12.70
N ILE A 75 17.53 -8.13 12.20
CA ILE A 75 17.70 -6.82 12.83
C ILE A 75 16.34 -6.18 13.11
N ARG A 76 16.19 -5.57 14.28
CA ARG A 76 15.03 -4.71 14.60
C ARG A 76 15.48 -3.28 14.81
N ILE A 77 14.79 -2.33 14.18
CA ILE A 77 14.98 -0.90 14.32
C ILE A 77 13.72 -0.34 14.96
N ILE A 78 13.82 0.07 16.23
CA ILE A 78 12.68 0.30 17.11
C ILE A 78 12.75 1.70 17.71
N GLY A 79 11.69 2.50 17.59
CA GLY A 79 11.52 3.76 18.33
C GLY A 79 10.65 3.60 19.58
N ALA A 80 10.40 4.71 20.26
CA ALA A 80 9.57 4.75 21.47
C ALA A 80 8.06 4.91 21.18
N GLY A 81 7.68 5.06 19.91
CA GLY A 81 6.33 5.33 19.42
C GLY A 81 6.38 6.27 18.21
N ARG A 82 5.45 6.12 17.27
CA ARG A 82 5.39 6.94 16.04
C ARG A 82 5.41 8.45 16.35
N GLU A 83 4.74 8.86 17.42
CA GLU A 83 4.63 10.25 17.86
C GLU A 83 5.73 10.67 18.85
N GLU A 84 6.56 9.73 19.30
CA GLU A 84 7.59 9.93 20.33
C GLU A 84 9.01 9.92 19.76
N THR A 85 9.27 9.14 18.71
CA THR A 85 10.56 9.07 18.00
C THR A 85 10.40 9.59 16.58
N ILE A 86 11.02 10.74 16.29
CA ILE A 86 10.93 11.44 15.00
C ILE A 86 12.31 11.49 14.35
N LEU A 87 12.43 10.93 13.15
CA LEU A 87 13.61 11.02 12.29
C LEU A 87 13.36 12.14 11.26
N ASN A 88 13.87 13.34 11.54
CA ASN A 88 13.61 14.55 10.77
C ASN A 88 14.72 14.79 9.72
N PHE A 89 14.31 14.85 8.45
CA PHE A 89 15.17 15.06 7.29
C PHE A 89 14.95 16.41 6.60
N SER A 90 14.23 17.35 7.21
CA SER A 90 14.02 18.72 6.66
C SER A 90 15.31 19.51 6.36
N GLN A 91 16.47 19.02 6.80
CA GLN A 91 17.80 19.57 6.50
C GLN A 91 18.68 18.60 5.69
N GLN A 92 18.08 17.63 5.00
CA GLN A 92 18.77 16.68 4.15
C GLN A 92 19.50 17.42 3.01
N THR A 93 20.75 17.02 2.79
CA THR A 93 21.64 17.58 1.77
C THR A 93 22.36 16.51 0.95
N ASP A 94 22.25 15.25 1.36
CA ASP A 94 22.88 14.10 0.71
C ASP A 94 22.00 12.84 0.80
N GLY A 95 22.04 12.03 -0.26
CA GLY A 95 21.15 10.88 -0.46
C GLY A 95 19.76 11.25 -0.97
N GLY A 96 19.05 10.26 -1.53
CA GLY A 96 17.70 10.41 -2.07
C GLY A 96 16.63 9.87 -1.14
N GLU A 97 17.01 9.15 -0.09
CA GLU A 97 16.07 8.55 0.86
C GLU A 97 16.31 9.01 2.30
N GLY A 98 15.31 8.91 3.18
CA GLY A 98 15.52 9.06 4.62
C GLY A 98 16.27 7.87 5.18
N LEU A 99 15.71 6.67 5.01
CA LEU A 99 16.32 5.40 5.37
C LEU A 99 16.22 4.42 4.20
N LEU A 100 17.38 3.94 3.73
CA LEU A 100 17.50 2.88 2.73
C LEU A 100 18.00 1.59 3.37
N ALA A 101 17.19 0.54 3.31
CA ALA A 101 17.57 -0.83 3.63
C ALA A 101 17.70 -1.64 2.34
N THR A 102 18.86 -2.26 2.12
CA THR A 102 19.13 -3.07 0.92
C THR A 102 19.64 -4.44 1.31
N ASN A 103 19.30 -5.49 0.55
CA ASN A 103 19.82 -6.85 0.77
C ASN A 103 19.63 -7.36 2.21
N CYS A 104 18.51 -7.04 2.86
CA CYS A 104 18.24 -7.43 4.23
C CYS A 104 17.34 -8.66 4.30
N GLU A 105 17.51 -9.48 5.33
CA GLU A 105 16.63 -10.62 5.62
C GLU A 105 16.10 -10.52 7.05
N ASN A 106 14.79 -10.68 7.24
CA ASN A 106 14.16 -10.60 8.57
C ASN A 106 14.47 -9.26 9.28
N ILE A 107 14.05 -8.16 8.66
CA ILE A 107 14.24 -6.80 9.18
C ILE A 107 12.90 -6.19 9.61
N LEU A 108 12.88 -5.61 10.81
CA LEU A 108 11.72 -4.95 11.39
C LEU A 108 12.00 -3.46 11.59
N PHE A 109 11.10 -2.62 11.10
CA PHE A 109 11.00 -1.19 11.41
C PHE A 109 9.76 -0.98 12.27
N GLN A 110 9.93 -0.38 13.45
CA GLN A 110 8.84 -0.27 14.41
C GLN A 110 8.85 1.05 15.20
N ASP A 111 7.67 1.64 15.40
CA ASP A 111 7.41 2.68 16.41
C ASP A 111 8.22 3.99 16.24
N PHE A 112 8.35 4.52 15.02
CA PHE A 112 8.92 5.84 14.74
C PHE A 112 8.30 6.51 13.51
N THR A 113 8.48 7.81 13.35
CA THR A 113 8.13 8.56 12.13
C THR A 113 9.37 9.05 11.40
N ILE A 114 9.37 8.97 10.07
CA ILE A 114 10.31 9.69 9.19
C ILE A 114 9.61 10.91 8.60
N GLU A 115 10.22 12.09 8.75
CA GLU A 115 9.64 13.37 8.30
C GLU A 115 10.53 14.09 7.29
N ASP A 116 9.89 14.71 6.30
CA ASP A 116 10.46 15.73 5.41
C ASP A 116 11.74 15.31 4.68
N THR A 117 11.76 14.11 4.12
CA THR A 117 12.85 13.63 3.26
C THR A 117 12.83 14.33 1.91
N GLU A 118 14.03 14.51 1.31
CA GLU A 118 14.17 15.09 -0.04
C GLU A 118 13.55 14.18 -1.11
N GLY A 119 13.65 12.86 -0.94
CA GLY A 119 12.99 11.85 -1.78
C GLY A 119 12.28 10.82 -0.92
N ASP A 120 12.45 9.52 -1.20
CA ASP A 120 11.67 8.45 -0.54
C ASP A 120 11.90 8.42 0.98
N ALA A 121 10.86 8.17 1.78
CA ALA A 121 11.01 8.23 3.22
C ALA A 121 11.72 6.98 3.78
N LEU A 122 11.09 5.81 3.63
CA LEU A 122 11.62 4.53 4.11
C LEU A 122 11.56 3.48 3.00
N LYS A 123 12.72 3.15 2.45
CA LYS A 123 12.86 2.22 1.33
C LYS A 123 13.52 0.93 1.76
N ALA A 124 12.86 -0.19 1.50
CA ALA A 124 13.45 -1.52 1.64
C ALA A 124 13.53 -2.15 0.25
N ARG A 125 14.72 -2.59 -0.14
CA ARG A 125 14.97 -3.06 -1.50
C ARG A 125 15.71 -4.38 -1.51
N ASP A 126 15.39 -5.24 -2.48
CA ASP A 126 16.12 -6.49 -2.73
C ASP A 126 16.21 -7.35 -1.43
N SER A 127 15.12 -7.42 -0.66
CA SER A 127 15.10 -7.93 0.73
C SER A 127 14.00 -8.98 0.96
N ASP A 128 14.17 -9.86 1.96
CA ASP A 128 13.18 -10.90 2.33
C ASP A 128 12.74 -10.74 3.80
N PHE A 129 11.46 -11.01 4.09
CA PHE A 129 10.85 -10.81 5.42
C PHE A 129 11.07 -9.39 5.95
N VAL A 130 10.41 -8.43 5.31
CA VAL A 130 10.46 -7.01 5.70
C VAL A 130 9.17 -6.63 6.42
N THR A 131 9.27 -6.13 7.65
CA THR A 131 8.11 -5.67 8.42
C THR A 131 8.20 -4.19 8.75
N PHE A 132 7.11 -3.48 8.46
CA PHE A 132 6.83 -2.12 8.91
C PHE A 132 5.68 -2.20 9.90
N LEU A 133 5.94 -1.87 11.17
CA LEU A 133 4.96 -1.97 12.25
C LEU A 133 4.82 -0.62 12.95
N ASN A 134 3.66 0.02 12.83
CA ASN A 134 3.40 1.33 13.46
C ASN A 134 4.46 2.39 13.08
N VAL A 135 4.86 2.42 11.81
CA VAL A 135 5.80 3.42 11.27
C VAL A 135 5.01 4.57 10.61
N GLY A 136 5.49 5.80 10.79
CA GLY A 136 4.97 7.00 10.12
C GLY A 136 5.90 7.50 9.02
N THR A 137 5.34 8.00 7.92
CA THR A 137 6.07 8.78 6.90
C THR A 137 5.28 10.03 6.56
N VAL A 138 5.90 11.21 6.69
CA VAL A 138 5.18 12.49 6.63
C VAL A 138 6.00 13.55 5.91
N TRP A 139 5.41 14.19 4.90
CA TRP A 139 5.84 15.52 4.46
C TRP A 139 4.97 16.56 5.15
N SER A 140 5.53 17.25 6.14
CA SER A 140 4.82 18.08 7.12
C SER A 140 4.22 19.37 6.53
N GLY A 141 4.63 19.73 5.32
CA GLY A 141 4.11 20.85 4.54
C GLY A 141 2.72 20.60 3.93
N THR A 142 2.30 21.53 3.07
CA THR A 142 1.15 21.27 2.19
C THR A 142 1.57 20.24 1.14
N PRO A 143 0.83 19.13 0.94
CA PRO A 143 1.16 18.14 -0.08
C PRO A 143 1.34 18.80 -1.45
N GLY A 144 2.43 18.46 -2.13
CA GLY A 144 2.81 19.10 -3.38
C GLY A 144 3.86 18.30 -4.15
N THR A 145 4.07 18.69 -5.40
CA THR A 145 4.91 17.96 -6.36
C THR A 145 6.39 17.88 -5.94
N ASP A 146 6.84 18.80 -5.07
CA ASP A 146 8.21 18.85 -4.56
C ASP A 146 8.44 17.91 -3.37
N ASN A 147 7.39 17.24 -2.86
CA ASN A 147 7.55 16.21 -1.82
C ASN A 147 8.17 14.94 -2.42
N GLY A 148 8.76 14.12 -1.55
CA GLY A 148 9.28 12.81 -1.95
C GLY A 148 8.20 11.89 -2.50
N ALA A 149 8.62 10.97 -3.38
CA ALA A 149 7.71 10.14 -4.16
C ALA A 149 7.00 9.09 -3.31
N TYR A 150 7.76 8.31 -2.54
CA TYR A 150 7.22 7.16 -1.81
C TYR A 150 7.44 7.26 -0.30
N GLY A 151 6.39 7.08 0.48
CA GLY A 151 6.47 7.02 1.95
C GLY A 151 7.10 5.71 2.41
N LEU A 152 6.29 4.66 2.53
CA LEU A 152 6.79 3.30 2.75
C LEU A 152 7.03 2.63 1.39
N TYR A 153 8.24 2.15 1.15
CA TYR A 153 8.67 1.68 -0.18
C TYR A 153 9.46 0.35 -0.14
N PRO A 154 8.81 -0.78 0.17
CA PRO A 154 9.31 -2.11 -0.21
C PRO A 154 9.29 -2.32 -1.73
N VAL A 155 10.42 -2.71 -2.30
CA VAL A 155 10.56 -3.01 -3.74
C VAL A 155 11.54 -4.13 -4.02
N LEU A 156 11.19 -5.04 -4.95
CA LEU A 156 11.98 -6.26 -5.19
C LEU A 156 12.14 -7.10 -3.91
N CYS A 157 11.09 -7.14 -3.11
CA CYS A 157 11.08 -7.89 -1.86
C CYS A 157 10.35 -9.22 -1.97
N THR A 158 10.57 -10.09 -0.99
CA THR A 158 9.70 -11.25 -0.74
C THR A 158 9.19 -11.17 0.71
N ASN A 159 7.93 -11.54 0.94
CA ASN A 159 7.30 -11.57 2.27
C ASN A 159 7.34 -10.22 3.00
N VAL A 160 6.44 -9.31 2.63
CA VAL A 160 6.36 -7.95 3.18
C VAL A 160 5.11 -7.76 4.04
N LEU A 161 5.28 -7.35 5.30
CA LEU A 161 4.17 -6.90 6.15
C LEU A 161 4.24 -5.39 6.38
N ILE A 162 3.13 -4.69 6.12
CA ILE A 162 2.89 -3.32 6.54
C ILE A 162 1.65 -3.34 7.45
N ASP A 163 1.81 -3.00 8.73
CA ASP A 163 0.75 -3.09 9.73
C ASP A 163 0.71 -1.85 10.63
N GLY A 164 -0.46 -1.22 10.76
CA GLY A 164 -0.65 -0.08 11.66
C GLY A 164 0.10 1.19 11.27
N CYS A 165 0.54 1.30 10.01
CA CYS A 165 1.38 2.39 9.56
C CYS A 165 0.58 3.64 9.16
N TYR A 166 1.27 4.78 9.07
CA TYR A 166 0.68 6.06 8.66
C TYR A 166 1.54 6.69 7.56
N ALA A 167 0.92 7.19 6.49
CA ALA A 167 1.61 7.87 5.39
C ALA A 167 0.87 9.13 4.94
N TYR A 168 1.57 10.26 4.89
CA TYR A 168 1.01 11.55 4.52
C TYR A 168 1.87 12.36 3.56
N GLY A 169 1.25 12.86 2.49
CA GLY A 169 1.78 13.90 1.63
C GLY A 169 2.76 13.46 0.56
N ALA A 170 2.86 12.16 0.26
CA ALA A 170 3.72 11.63 -0.79
C ALA A 170 3.29 12.14 -2.18
N SER A 171 4.25 12.52 -3.02
CA SER A 171 3.98 12.99 -4.40
C SER A 171 3.69 11.86 -5.38
N ASP A 172 3.93 10.61 -4.99
CA ASP A 172 3.50 9.42 -5.71
C ASP A 172 2.58 8.58 -4.81
N ALA A 173 3.14 7.70 -3.96
CA ALA A 173 2.35 6.83 -3.09
C ALA A 173 2.75 6.92 -1.61
N GLY A 174 1.76 7.05 -0.74
CA GLY A 174 1.98 7.04 0.71
C GLY A 174 2.52 5.70 1.18
N ILE A 175 1.84 4.62 0.80
CA ILE A 175 2.27 3.25 1.00
C ILE A 175 2.40 2.58 -0.36
N TYR A 176 3.61 2.16 -0.73
CA TYR A 176 3.89 1.53 -2.01
C TYR A 176 4.45 0.14 -1.81
N VAL A 177 4.02 -0.84 -2.61
CA VAL A 177 4.60 -2.18 -2.67
C VAL A 177 4.86 -2.56 -4.13
N GLY A 178 6.13 -2.61 -4.51
CA GLY A 178 6.54 -2.78 -5.91
C GLY A 178 7.29 -4.08 -6.17
N GLN A 179 7.01 -4.74 -7.29
CA GLN A 179 7.81 -5.88 -7.78
C GLN A 179 8.08 -6.93 -6.67
N THR A 180 7.11 -7.14 -5.78
CA THR A 180 7.27 -7.95 -4.57
C THR A 180 6.53 -9.27 -4.74
N THR A 181 6.96 -10.32 -4.04
CA THR A 181 6.20 -11.58 -3.93
C THR A 181 5.74 -11.79 -2.50
N ASN A 182 4.43 -11.96 -2.30
CA ASN A 182 3.75 -12.01 -0.99
C ASN A 182 3.84 -10.68 -0.23
N ALA A 183 2.72 -9.96 -0.18
CA ALA A 183 2.59 -8.75 0.60
C ALA A 183 1.29 -8.71 1.39
N VAL A 184 1.34 -8.19 2.61
CA VAL A 184 0.16 -7.88 3.42
C VAL A 184 0.26 -6.42 3.85
N VAL A 185 -0.73 -5.61 3.47
CA VAL A 185 -0.88 -4.22 3.89
C VAL A 185 -2.19 -4.11 4.68
N ARG A 186 -2.08 -3.84 5.98
CA ARG A 186 -3.27 -3.80 6.84
C ARG A 186 -3.25 -2.76 7.94
N ASN A 187 -4.44 -2.46 8.46
CA ASN A 187 -4.67 -1.56 9.60
C ASN A 187 -3.97 -0.19 9.46
N SER A 188 -3.62 0.23 8.25
CA SER A 188 -2.80 1.39 7.99
C SER A 188 -3.66 2.55 7.49
N THR A 189 -3.17 3.77 7.67
CA THR A 189 -3.83 5.00 7.20
C THR A 189 -2.95 5.70 6.19
N ALA A 190 -3.48 5.93 5.00
CA ALA A 190 -2.80 6.72 3.97
C ALA A 190 -3.70 7.90 3.59
N GLU A 191 -3.22 9.12 3.84
CA GLU A 191 -3.99 10.33 3.57
C GLU A 191 -3.19 11.46 2.94
N GLY A 192 -3.84 12.30 2.13
CA GLY A 192 -3.18 13.47 1.55
C GLY A 192 -2.12 13.18 0.47
N ASN A 193 -2.04 11.96 -0.04
CA ASN A 193 -1.07 11.52 -1.06
C ASN A 193 -1.66 11.64 -2.48
N VAL A 194 -0.87 11.37 -3.52
CA VAL A 194 -1.46 11.10 -4.84
C VAL A 194 -2.15 9.73 -4.82
N ALA A 195 -1.40 8.64 -4.66
CA ALA A 195 -1.92 7.33 -4.32
C ALA A 195 -1.86 7.12 -2.81
N GLY A 196 -2.97 6.73 -2.18
CA GLY A 196 -2.95 6.33 -0.77
C GLY A 196 -2.10 5.08 -0.60
N ILE A 197 -2.55 3.98 -1.21
CA ILE A 197 -1.85 2.69 -1.23
C ILE A 197 -1.67 2.26 -2.68
N GLU A 198 -0.47 1.87 -3.08
CA GLU A 198 -0.18 1.33 -4.42
C GLU A 198 0.47 -0.04 -4.33
N ILE A 199 -0.10 -1.00 -5.06
CA ILE A 199 0.44 -2.34 -5.28
C ILE A 199 0.86 -2.42 -6.75
N GLU A 200 2.15 -2.29 -7.03
CA GLU A 200 2.71 -2.25 -8.39
C GLU A 200 3.47 -3.56 -8.68
N ASN A 201 3.18 -4.21 -9.80
CA ASN A 201 3.91 -5.36 -10.32
C ASN A 201 4.16 -6.48 -9.28
N THR A 202 3.28 -6.57 -8.28
CA THR A 202 3.41 -7.46 -7.12
C THR A 202 2.61 -8.74 -7.33
N ILE A 203 3.19 -9.87 -6.93
CA ILE A 203 2.56 -11.19 -7.00
C ILE A 203 2.03 -11.51 -5.60
N ASN A 204 0.73 -11.78 -5.51
CA ASN A 204 0.06 -12.24 -4.28
C ASN A 204 0.06 -11.18 -3.16
N ALA A 205 -0.92 -10.28 -3.17
CA ALA A 205 -1.08 -9.23 -2.16
C ALA A 205 -2.44 -9.26 -1.46
N ASP A 206 -2.45 -9.00 -0.16
CA ASP A 206 -3.64 -8.75 0.66
C ASP A 206 -3.61 -7.31 1.17
N VAL A 207 -4.61 -6.51 0.81
CA VAL A 207 -4.76 -5.11 1.24
C VAL A 207 -6.08 -4.97 2.00
N TYR A 208 -6.03 -4.90 3.33
CA TYR A 208 -7.26 -4.92 4.13
C TYR A 208 -7.25 -4.15 5.45
N GLY A 209 -8.43 -3.71 5.90
CA GLY A 209 -8.54 -2.99 7.18
C GLY A 209 -7.87 -1.62 7.16
N ASN A 210 -7.54 -1.09 5.98
CA ASN A 210 -6.87 0.21 5.84
C ASN A 210 -7.89 1.34 5.72
N THR A 211 -7.43 2.56 6.01
CA THR A 211 -8.14 3.80 5.70
C THR A 211 -7.34 4.56 4.64
N ALA A 212 -7.91 4.72 3.44
CA ALA A 212 -7.33 5.53 2.37
C ALA A 212 -8.24 6.73 2.11
N THR A 213 -7.81 7.92 2.55
CA THR A 213 -8.67 9.12 2.53
C THR A 213 -7.98 10.39 2.08
N ASP A 214 -8.71 11.32 1.45
CA ASP A 214 -8.14 12.61 0.99
C ASP A 214 -6.90 12.48 0.08
N ASN A 215 -6.77 11.36 -0.64
CA ASN A 215 -5.77 11.17 -1.68
C ASN A 215 -6.33 11.59 -3.06
N THR A 216 -5.54 11.48 -4.12
CA THR A 216 -6.07 11.57 -5.50
C THR A 216 -6.77 10.27 -5.90
N GLY A 217 -6.09 9.14 -5.62
CA GLY A 217 -6.61 7.79 -5.71
C GLY A 217 -6.41 7.06 -4.39
N GLY A 218 -7.42 6.31 -3.93
CA GLY A 218 -7.36 5.61 -2.65
C GLY A 218 -6.41 4.41 -2.66
N ILE A 219 -6.77 3.36 -3.40
CA ILE A 219 -5.97 2.12 -3.53
C ILE A 219 -5.75 1.80 -5.02
N LEU A 220 -4.50 1.69 -5.43
CA LEU A 220 -4.09 1.43 -6.81
C LEU A 220 -3.46 0.04 -6.92
N ILE A 221 -3.82 -0.69 -7.97
CA ILE A 221 -3.31 -2.04 -8.26
C ILE A 221 -2.81 -2.06 -9.70
N PHE A 222 -1.53 -1.78 -9.87
CA PHE A 222 -0.93 -1.53 -11.17
C PHE A 222 -0.02 -2.67 -11.60
N ASP A 223 -0.05 -2.99 -12.89
CA ASP A 223 0.96 -3.81 -13.54
C ASP A 223 1.48 -3.03 -14.75
N LEU A 224 2.73 -2.58 -14.68
CA LEU A 224 3.35 -1.68 -15.65
C LEU A 224 4.42 -2.38 -16.51
N PRO A 225 4.65 -1.92 -17.75
CA PRO A 225 5.68 -2.47 -18.63
C PRO A 225 7.10 -2.06 -18.21
N GLY A 226 8.11 -2.77 -18.71
CA GLY A 226 9.51 -2.36 -18.60
C GLY A 226 10.16 -2.59 -17.24
N LEU A 227 9.49 -3.35 -16.37
CA LEU A 227 9.96 -3.69 -15.02
C LEU A 227 10.50 -5.13 -14.98
N SER A 228 11.19 -5.47 -13.88
CA SER A 228 11.85 -6.78 -13.75
C SER A 228 10.88 -7.93 -13.45
N GLN A 229 9.66 -7.61 -13.03
CA GLN A 229 8.61 -8.54 -12.65
C GLN A 229 7.26 -7.98 -13.11
N TYR A 230 6.32 -8.86 -13.45
CA TYR A 230 4.90 -8.54 -13.60
C TYR A 230 4.10 -9.02 -12.39
N GLY A 231 3.08 -8.25 -12.03
CA GLY A 231 2.17 -8.54 -10.93
C GLY A 231 1.04 -9.49 -11.31
N ASN A 232 0.31 -9.95 -10.30
CA ASN A 232 -1.01 -10.58 -10.37
C ASN A 232 -1.45 -10.99 -8.98
N THR A 233 -2.73 -11.33 -8.82
CA THR A 233 -3.28 -11.90 -7.58
C THR A 233 -3.26 -10.87 -6.46
N CYS A 234 -4.33 -10.10 -6.33
CA CYS A 234 -4.49 -9.11 -5.27
C CYS A 234 -5.90 -9.18 -4.69
N ARG A 235 -6.01 -9.21 -3.37
CA ARG A 235 -7.29 -9.12 -2.66
C ARG A 235 -7.35 -7.78 -1.93
N VAL A 236 -8.38 -6.99 -2.20
CA VAL A 236 -8.60 -5.69 -1.56
C VAL A 236 -9.93 -5.75 -0.82
N TYR A 237 -9.88 -5.77 0.51
CA TYR A 237 -11.08 -6.03 1.29
C TYR A 237 -11.14 -5.37 2.66
N ASN A 238 -12.34 -5.14 3.21
CA ASN A 238 -12.52 -4.51 4.52
C ASN A 238 -11.77 -3.16 4.67
N ASN A 239 -11.57 -2.41 3.58
CA ASN A 239 -10.97 -1.07 3.65
C ASN A 239 -12.06 0.00 3.70
N THR A 240 -11.74 1.12 4.34
CA THR A 240 -12.48 2.37 4.19
C THR A 240 -11.74 3.25 3.20
N VAL A 241 -12.31 3.44 2.01
CA VAL A 241 -11.73 4.23 0.92
C VAL A 241 -12.64 5.41 0.66
N SER A 242 -12.27 6.57 1.22
CA SER A 242 -13.18 7.71 1.29
C SER A 242 -12.60 9.03 0.83
N ASP A 243 -13.42 9.93 0.29
CA ASP A 243 -13.03 11.33 0.05
C ASP A 243 -11.73 11.52 -0.75
N ASN A 244 -11.35 10.55 -1.62
CA ASN A 244 -10.10 10.63 -2.39
C ASN A 244 -10.25 11.58 -3.58
N ASN A 245 -10.48 12.87 -3.30
CA ASN A 245 -10.86 13.91 -4.26
C ASN A 245 -9.76 14.98 -4.46
N ARG A 246 -8.60 14.80 -3.81
CA ARG A 246 -7.48 15.73 -3.90
C ARG A 246 -7.01 15.85 -5.35
N SER A 247 -6.66 17.07 -5.76
CA SER A 247 -6.09 17.28 -7.09
C SER A 247 -4.77 16.51 -7.22
N ASN A 248 -4.59 15.82 -8.34
CA ASN A 248 -3.34 15.12 -8.62
C ASN A 248 -2.18 16.12 -8.64
N PHE A 249 -1.11 15.82 -7.90
CA PHE A 249 0.09 16.65 -7.78
C PHE A 249 1.37 15.86 -8.10
N ALA A 250 1.23 14.67 -8.68
CA ALA A 250 2.37 13.88 -9.10
C ALA A 250 3.21 14.61 -10.15
N PRO A 251 4.53 14.41 -10.16
CA PRO A 251 5.38 14.93 -11.22
C PRO A 251 4.91 14.48 -12.61
N GLU A 252 4.97 15.39 -13.58
CA GLU A 252 4.59 15.08 -14.97
C GLU A 252 5.45 13.95 -15.54
N GLY A 253 4.79 12.96 -16.16
CA GLY A 253 5.44 11.78 -16.73
C GLY A 253 5.40 10.53 -15.84
N ASN A 254 5.07 10.66 -14.55
CA ASN A 254 4.76 9.50 -13.72
C ASN A 254 3.40 8.92 -14.13
N VAL A 255 3.25 7.59 -14.13
CA VAL A 255 1.99 6.93 -14.50
C VAL A 255 0.86 7.32 -13.54
N VAL A 256 1.17 7.50 -12.25
CA VAL A 256 0.19 7.94 -11.26
C VAL A 256 -0.40 9.34 -11.56
N ALA A 257 0.29 10.17 -12.35
CA ALA A 257 -0.22 11.48 -12.77
C ALA A 257 -1.48 11.37 -13.68
N GLU A 258 -1.68 10.19 -14.28
CA GLU A 258 -2.86 9.89 -15.10
C GLU A 258 -4.07 9.45 -14.26
N VAL A 259 -3.90 9.24 -12.95
CA VAL A 259 -4.99 8.87 -12.04
C VAL A 259 -5.94 10.05 -11.87
N PRO A 260 -7.24 9.90 -12.20
CA PRO A 260 -8.23 10.94 -11.98
C PRO A 260 -8.41 11.21 -10.48
N ALA A 261 -8.46 12.49 -10.10
CA ALA A 261 -8.85 12.88 -8.75
C ALA A 261 -10.30 12.47 -8.49
N GLY A 262 -10.57 11.79 -7.38
CA GLY A 262 -11.89 11.21 -7.09
C GLY A 262 -11.94 9.69 -7.26
N THR A 263 -10.79 9.04 -7.35
CA THR A 263 -10.72 7.58 -7.59
C THR A 263 -10.68 6.83 -6.25
N GLY A 264 -11.59 5.87 -6.07
CA GLY A 264 -11.57 4.97 -4.92
C GLY A 264 -10.49 3.89 -5.08
N ILE A 265 -10.82 2.81 -5.79
CA ILE A 265 -9.91 1.72 -6.15
C ILE A 265 -9.68 1.72 -7.66
N MET A 266 -8.45 1.60 -8.13
CA MET A 266 -8.15 1.52 -9.56
C MET A 266 -7.19 0.38 -9.88
N MET A 267 -7.57 -0.41 -10.87
CA MET A 267 -6.75 -1.46 -11.46
C MET A 267 -6.22 -0.99 -12.81
N LEU A 268 -4.92 -1.17 -13.05
CA LEU A 268 -4.29 -0.84 -14.32
C LEU A 268 -3.54 -2.05 -14.88
N SER A 269 -4.09 -2.65 -15.94
CA SER A 269 -3.56 -3.85 -16.64
C SER A 269 -3.25 -5.07 -15.78
N THR A 270 -3.72 -5.12 -14.55
CA THR A 270 -3.48 -6.26 -13.65
C THR A 270 -4.52 -7.37 -13.82
N ARG A 271 -4.27 -8.51 -13.18
CA ARG A 271 -5.14 -9.69 -13.25
C ARG A 271 -5.27 -10.42 -11.94
N LYS A 272 -6.34 -11.22 -11.84
CA LYS A 272 -6.70 -11.97 -10.63
C LYS A 272 -6.86 -11.02 -9.47
N VAL A 273 -7.86 -10.15 -9.55
CA VAL A 273 -8.13 -9.18 -8.49
C VAL A 273 -9.51 -9.44 -7.92
N GLU A 274 -9.58 -9.53 -6.59
CA GLU A 274 -10.81 -9.68 -5.84
C GLU A 274 -11.01 -8.43 -4.97
N ILE A 275 -12.13 -7.72 -5.14
CA ILE A 275 -12.45 -6.48 -4.42
C ILE A 275 -13.77 -6.71 -3.67
N PHE A 276 -13.71 -6.76 -2.33
CA PHE A 276 -14.89 -7.13 -1.56
C PHE A 276 -14.96 -6.56 -0.15
N ASP A 277 -16.17 -6.43 0.41
CA ASP A 277 -16.39 -5.92 1.77
C ASP A 277 -15.73 -4.55 2.03
N ASN A 278 -15.54 -3.70 1.02
CA ASN A 278 -15.00 -2.35 1.21
C ASN A 278 -16.11 -1.31 1.37
N ASP A 279 -15.85 -0.31 2.20
CA ASP A 279 -16.65 0.92 2.27
C ASP A 279 -16.05 1.95 1.32
N LEU A 280 -16.70 2.18 0.17
CA LEU A 280 -16.28 3.08 -0.90
C LEU A 280 -17.15 4.34 -0.86
N LEU A 281 -16.65 5.37 -0.18
CA LEU A 281 -17.46 6.49 0.27
C LEU A 281 -16.98 7.81 -0.35
N ASP A 282 -17.84 8.50 -1.08
CA ASP A 282 -17.59 9.89 -1.46
C ASP A 282 -16.32 10.11 -2.33
N ASN A 283 -15.93 9.11 -3.12
CA ASN A 283 -14.95 9.26 -4.20
C ASN A 283 -15.64 9.79 -5.47
N MET A 284 -15.29 11.00 -5.91
CA MET A 284 -16.13 11.79 -6.83
C MET A 284 -15.92 11.54 -8.32
N PHE A 285 -14.94 10.72 -8.73
CA PHE A 285 -14.75 10.29 -10.11
C PHE A 285 -15.34 8.90 -10.32
N ALA A 286 -14.80 7.87 -9.68
CA ALA A 286 -15.38 6.54 -9.66
C ALA A 286 -14.92 5.78 -8.41
N ASN A 287 -15.79 4.92 -7.88
CA ASN A 287 -15.45 4.11 -6.71
C ASN A 287 -14.51 2.96 -7.10
N ILE A 288 -14.71 2.33 -8.26
CA ILE A 288 -13.83 1.29 -8.82
C ILE A 288 -13.57 1.58 -10.30
N ILE A 289 -12.30 1.54 -10.71
CA ILE A 289 -11.87 1.69 -12.10
C ILE A 289 -11.12 0.43 -12.56
N ALA A 290 -11.49 -0.13 -13.71
CA ALA A 290 -10.67 -1.10 -14.44
C ALA A 290 -10.18 -0.49 -15.76
N ALA A 291 -8.86 -0.32 -15.87
CA ALA A 291 -8.22 0.34 -17.00
C ALA A 291 -7.08 -0.50 -17.58
N SER A 292 -6.88 -0.41 -18.88
CA SER A 292 -5.74 -0.90 -19.64
C SER A 292 -4.73 0.21 -19.75
N TYR A 293 -3.46 -0.14 -19.62
CA TYR A 293 -2.34 0.77 -19.88
C TYR A 293 -2.34 1.33 -21.31
N LEU A 294 -3.06 0.70 -22.25
CA LEU A 294 -3.21 1.20 -23.62
C LEU A 294 -3.93 2.56 -23.70
N ILE A 295 -4.68 2.96 -22.66
CA ILE A 295 -5.26 4.31 -22.59
C ILE A 295 -4.22 5.38 -22.26
N ILE A 296 -3.09 4.98 -21.67
CA ILE A 296 -1.97 5.85 -21.32
C ILE A 296 -0.92 5.83 -22.43
N ASN A 297 -0.58 4.63 -22.92
CA ASN A 297 0.39 4.44 -23.98
C ASN A 297 0.00 3.25 -24.87
N ASP A 298 -0.34 3.53 -26.13
CA ASP A 298 -0.77 2.56 -27.13
C ASP A 298 0.36 1.64 -27.64
N ASN A 299 1.60 1.95 -27.28
CA ASN A 299 2.79 1.19 -27.63
C ASN A 299 3.76 1.12 -26.42
N PRO A 300 3.50 0.24 -25.44
CA PRO A 300 4.30 0.14 -24.21
C PRO A 300 5.76 -0.25 -24.45
N GLY A 301 6.14 -0.72 -25.64
CA GLY A 301 7.53 -1.03 -25.99
C GLY A 301 8.09 -2.29 -25.31
N ASP A 302 7.26 -3.00 -24.54
CA ASP A 302 7.60 -4.25 -23.87
C ASP A 302 6.87 -5.43 -24.55
N PRO A 303 7.59 -6.38 -25.17
CA PRO A 303 6.99 -7.48 -25.91
C PRO A 303 6.34 -8.55 -25.03
N ASP A 304 6.73 -8.63 -23.75
CA ASP A 304 6.22 -9.64 -22.81
C ASP A 304 5.08 -9.10 -21.93
N TYR A 305 4.84 -7.78 -21.97
CA TYR A 305 3.81 -7.12 -21.20
C TYR A 305 2.41 -7.39 -21.73
N VAL A 306 1.50 -7.74 -20.82
CA VAL A 306 0.07 -7.91 -21.11
C VAL A 306 -0.66 -6.66 -20.66
N ALA A 307 -0.91 -5.73 -21.59
CA ALA A 307 -1.58 -4.47 -21.29
C ALA A 307 -3.09 -4.59 -21.02
N PHE A 308 -3.63 -5.80 -20.85
CA PHE A 308 -5.06 -6.03 -20.63
C PHE A 308 -5.30 -6.50 -19.22
N TRP A 309 -6.33 -5.97 -18.57
CA TRP A 309 -6.81 -6.52 -17.30
C TRP A 309 -7.75 -7.71 -17.54
N ASN A 310 -7.73 -8.71 -16.65
CA ASN A 310 -8.64 -9.87 -16.70
C ASN A 310 -8.75 -10.58 -15.33
N GLU A 311 -9.74 -11.48 -15.21
CA GLU A 311 -9.97 -12.27 -13.99
C GLU A 311 -10.24 -11.36 -12.77
N ILE A 312 -11.17 -10.41 -12.94
CA ILE A 312 -11.57 -9.46 -11.90
C ILE A 312 -12.90 -9.89 -11.29
N TYR A 313 -12.99 -9.85 -9.97
CA TYR A 313 -14.19 -10.17 -9.21
C TYR A 313 -14.50 -9.09 -8.17
N ILE A 314 -15.66 -8.47 -8.29
CA ILE A 314 -16.11 -7.38 -7.42
C ILE A 314 -17.41 -7.83 -6.74
N HIS A 315 -17.47 -7.83 -5.41
CA HIS A 315 -18.68 -8.24 -4.70
C HIS A 315 -18.74 -7.69 -3.28
N ASP A 316 -19.95 -7.58 -2.73
CA ASP A 316 -20.19 -7.20 -1.33
C ASP A 316 -19.56 -5.87 -0.89
N ASN A 317 -19.36 -4.90 -1.79
CA ASN A 317 -18.88 -3.57 -1.44
C ASN A 317 -20.06 -2.61 -1.15
N THR A 318 -19.80 -1.63 -0.29
CA THR A 318 -20.77 -0.55 -0.01
C THR A 318 -20.33 0.72 -0.73
N TYR A 319 -21.28 1.39 -1.38
CA TYR A 319 -21.04 2.61 -2.15
C TYR A 319 -21.84 3.77 -1.57
N SER A 320 -21.21 4.94 -1.44
CA SER A 320 -21.90 6.21 -1.25
C SER A 320 -21.27 7.32 -2.06
N ARG A 321 -22.07 8.33 -2.40
CA ARG A 321 -21.58 9.53 -3.09
C ARG A 321 -22.32 10.76 -2.61
N ASN A 322 -21.59 11.66 -1.95
CA ASN A 322 -22.05 12.96 -1.51
C ASN A 322 -20.89 13.96 -1.60
N GLY A 323 -20.82 14.71 -2.71
CA GLY A 323 -19.75 15.66 -2.90
C GLY A 323 -19.81 16.31 -4.27
N THR A 324 -18.69 16.91 -4.68
CA THR A 324 -18.56 17.56 -5.99
C THR A 324 -17.33 17.02 -6.69
N TYR A 325 -17.52 16.66 -7.95
CA TYR A 325 -16.43 16.31 -8.86
C TYR A 325 -15.34 17.38 -8.87
N ASN A 326 -14.08 16.94 -8.73
CA ASN A 326 -12.94 17.82 -8.87
C ASN A 326 -12.73 18.16 -10.35
N GLN A 327 -12.84 19.44 -10.71
CA GLN A 327 -12.73 19.93 -12.09
C GLN A 327 -11.27 20.03 -12.57
N ASN A 328 -10.28 19.98 -11.66
CA ASN A 328 -8.86 20.00 -11.98
C ASN A 328 -8.36 18.58 -12.22
N GLN A 329 -8.36 18.18 -13.49
CA GLN A 329 -8.12 16.80 -13.93
C GLN A 329 -7.18 16.79 -15.14
N ASN A 330 -6.54 15.65 -15.40
CA ASN A 330 -5.83 15.45 -16.67
C ASN A 330 -6.82 15.40 -17.85
N GLN A 331 -6.30 15.58 -19.07
CA GLN A 331 -7.12 15.70 -20.28
C GLN A 331 -7.99 14.47 -20.54
N THR A 332 -7.47 13.27 -20.26
CA THR A 332 -8.18 12.00 -20.45
C THR A 332 -9.37 11.91 -19.50
N ALA A 333 -9.16 12.18 -18.21
CA ALA A 333 -10.21 12.23 -17.19
C ALA A 333 -11.27 13.29 -17.51
N MET A 334 -10.86 14.48 -17.98
CA MET A 334 -11.80 15.52 -18.43
C MET A 334 -12.66 15.06 -19.61
N CYS A 335 -12.08 14.35 -20.58
CA CYS A 335 -12.84 13.80 -21.70
C CYS A 335 -13.82 12.71 -21.24
N ILE A 336 -13.36 11.80 -20.39
CA ILE A 336 -14.21 10.75 -19.81
C ILE A 336 -15.38 11.37 -19.03
N ASN A 337 -15.14 12.40 -18.22
CA ASN A 337 -16.20 13.12 -17.50
C ASN A 337 -17.19 13.79 -18.46
N THR A 338 -16.70 14.53 -19.46
CA THR A 338 -17.56 15.17 -20.48
C THR A 338 -18.42 14.14 -21.20
N PHE A 339 -17.83 12.99 -21.49
CA PHE A 339 -18.52 11.87 -22.11
C PHE A 339 -19.60 11.28 -21.18
N ILE A 340 -19.28 11.00 -19.91
CA ILE A 340 -20.23 10.50 -18.90
C ILE A 340 -21.43 11.45 -18.74
N GLU A 341 -21.17 12.75 -18.57
CA GLU A 341 -22.21 13.77 -18.38
C GLU A 341 -23.16 13.85 -19.59
N THR A 342 -22.65 13.63 -20.80
CA THR A 342 -23.44 13.73 -22.04
C THR A 342 -24.13 12.44 -22.46
N TRP A 343 -23.56 11.28 -22.13
CA TRP A 343 -23.97 10.00 -22.74
C TRP A 343 -25.29 9.45 -22.21
N ASN A 344 -25.74 9.85 -21.01
CA ASN A 344 -27.06 9.47 -20.49
C ASN A 344 -27.51 10.32 -19.27
N GLU A 345 -27.04 11.58 -19.14
CA GLU A 345 -27.23 12.42 -17.94
C GLU A 345 -26.81 11.70 -16.63
N LEU A 346 -25.82 10.81 -16.71
CA LEU A 346 -25.38 10.04 -15.56
C LEU A 346 -24.57 10.93 -14.62
N GLU A 347 -24.82 10.77 -13.32
CA GLU A 347 -23.81 11.10 -12.32
C GLU A 347 -22.63 10.13 -12.47
N GLN A 348 -21.50 10.52 -11.89
CA GLN A 348 -20.28 9.72 -11.90
C GLN A 348 -20.52 8.27 -11.39
N PRO A 349 -19.99 7.24 -12.07
CA PRO A 349 -20.35 5.84 -11.83
C PRO A 349 -19.65 5.27 -10.59
N ASP A 350 -20.24 4.27 -9.98
CA ASP A 350 -19.58 3.46 -8.95
C ASP A 350 -18.49 2.60 -9.58
N ILE A 351 -18.81 1.93 -10.70
CA ILE A 351 -17.86 1.09 -11.44
C ILE A 351 -17.67 1.65 -12.85
N LEU A 352 -16.43 2.01 -13.18
CA LEU A 352 -16.01 2.44 -14.51
C LEU A 352 -15.03 1.42 -15.10
N ILE A 353 -15.28 0.97 -16.33
CA ILE A 353 -14.30 0.19 -17.08
C ILE A 353 -14.00 0.85 -18.41
N ASP A 354 -12.77 0.70 -18.89
CA ASP A 354 -12.36 1.21 -20.19
C ASP A 354 -12.88 0.34 -21.37
N GLY A 355 -13.20 -0.93 -21.11
CA GLY A 355 -13.60 -1.91 -22.12
C GLY A 355 -12.46 -2.62 -22.84
N ILE A 356 -11.20 -2.32 -22.50
CA ILE A 356 -9.99 -2.94 -23.07
C ILE A 356 -9.56 -4.09 -22.15
N THR A 357 -10.27 -5.21 -22.27
CA THR A 357 -10.09 -6.37 -21.38
C THR A 357 -9.59 -7.62 -22.11
N GLY A 358 -8.82 -8.44 -21.39
CA GLY A 358 -8.30 -9.71 -21.87
C GLY A 358 -9.15 -10.92 -21.45
N GLY A 359 -10.25 -10.73 -20.70
CA GLY A 359 -11.02 -11.87 -20.22
C GLY A 359 -12.14 -11.55 -19.23
N ALA A 360 -12.21 -12.33 -18.16
CA ALA A 360 -13.35 -12.34 -17.24
C ALA A 360 -13.43 -11.08 -16.37
N PHE A 361 -14.66 -10.58 -16.21
CA PHE A 361 -15.05 -9.48 -15.33
C PHE A 361 -16.39 -9.87 -14.71
N CYS A 362 -16.43 -10.08 -13.40
CA CYS A 362 -17.62 -10.51 -12.68
C CYS A 362 -17.95 -9.52 -11.55
N VAL A 363 -19.22 -9.14 -11.46
CA VAL A 363 -19.73 -8.21 -10.44
C VAL A 363 -20.95 -8.82 -9.74
N GLN A 364 -20.88 -8.99 -8.42
CA GLN A 364 -21.97 -9.50 -7.57
C GLN A 364 -22.23 -8.53 -6.41
N GLU A 365 -22.89 -7.42 -6.75
CA GLU A 365 -23.15 -6.33 -5.80
C GLU A 365 -24.65 -6.19 -5.51
N THR A 366 -24.98 -5.86 -4.26
CA THR A 366 -26.37 -5.59 -3.85
C THR A 366 -26.42 -4.40 -2.88
N PRO A 367 -27.09 -3.28 -3.23
CA PRO A 367 -27.84 -3.04 -4.48
C PRO A 367 -26.93 -2.95 -5.71
N THR A 368 -27.52 -3.10 -6.91
CA THR A 368 -26.76 -2.99 -8.17
C THR A 368 -26.14 -1.59 -8.29
N PRO A 369 -24.80 -1.49 -8.43
CA PRO A 369 -24.09 -0.21 -8.53
C PRO A 369 -24.32 0.45 -9.88
N SER A 370 -24.10 1.76 -9.94
CA SER A 370 -24.02 2.46 -11.22
C SER A 370 -22.77 2.03 -12.00
N PHE A 371 -22.90 1.86 -13.31
CA PHE A 371 -21.85 1.28 -14.13
C PHE A 371 -21.72 1.97 -15.48
N ILE A 372 -20.48 2.13 -15.94
CA ILE A 372 -20.19 2.50 -17.33
C ILE A 372 -18.97 1.74 -17.86
N ASN A 373 -19.11 1.25 -19.09
CA ASN A 373 -18.00 0.86 -19.95
C ASN A 373 -17.83 1.95 -21.00
N VAL A 374 -16.70 2.66 -21.01
CA VAL A 374 -16.46 3.81 -21.91
C VAL A 374 -15.95 3.42 -23.31
N ASP A 375 -15.77 2.12 -23.59
CA ASP A 375 -15.31 1.59 -24.88
C ASP A 375 -14.14 2.40 -25.45
N ALA A 376 -13.06 2.49 -24.68
CA ALA A 376 -11.94 3.39 -24.91
C ALA A 376 -11.26 3.20 -26.28
N PHE A 377 -11.40 2.03 -26.93
CA PHE A 377 -10.96 1.84 -28.33
C PHE A 377 -11.68 2.76 -29.33
N ASN A 378 -12.90 3.16 -29.03
CA ASN A 378 -13.75 4.01 -29.86
C ASN A 378 -13.91 5.42 -29.27
N LEU A 379 -13.16 5.76 -28.21
CA LEU A 379 -13.14 7.09 -27.62
C LEU A 379 -12.16 7.99 -28.39
N ASP A 380 -12.68 9.06 -29.00
CA ASP A 380 -11.88 10.12 -29.60
C ASP A 380 -11.62 11.20 -28.54
N THR A 381 -10.38 11.28 -28.06
CA THR A 381 -9.98 12.26 -27.05
C THR A 381 -9.82 13.68 -27.60
N SER A 382 -9.86 13.87 -28.92
CA SER A 382 -9.75 15.20 -29.54
C SER A 382 -11.04 16.02 -29.46
N ASP A 383 -12.19 15.33 -29.40
CA ASP A 383 -13.51 15.95 -29.24
C ASP A 383 -14.35 15.29 -28.13
N CYS A 384 -13.74 14.37 -27.37
CA CYS A 384 -14.35 13.59 -26.28
C CYS A 384 -15.62 12.85 -26.71
N SER A 385 -15.67 12.35 -27.96
CA SER A 385 -16.79 11.58 -28.49
C SER A 385 -16.54 10.07 -28.47
N GLY A 386 -17.59 9.27 -28.34
CA GLY A 386 -17.46 7.82 -28.27
C GLY A 386 -18.79 7.09 -28.08
N THR A 387 -18.70 5.81 -27.71
CA THR A 387 -19.84 4.98 -27.33
C THR A 387 -19.60 4.37 -25.96
N ALA A 388 -20.65 4.18 -25.16
CA ALA A 388 -20.54 3.51 -23.88
C ALA A 388 -21.54 2.36 -23.77
N LYS A 389 -21.47 1.63 -22.67
CA LYS A 389 -22.51 0.68 -22.22
C LYS A 389 -22.70 0.84 -20.73
N THR A 390 -23.95 0.89 -20.28
CA THR A 390 -24.31 0.96 -18.84
C THR A 390 -24.99 -0.30 -18.33
N ASP A 391 -25.21 -1.29 -19.21
CA ASP A 391 -25.79 -2.56 -18.81
C ASP A 391 -24.75 -3.41 -18.08
N LEU A 392 -24.83 -3.40 -16.74
CA LEU A 392 -24.00 -4.23 -15.88
C LEU A 392 -24.42 -5.71 -15.88
N SER A 393 -25.65 -6.04 -16.32
CA SER A 393 -26.20 -7.40 -16.18
C SER A 393 -25.43 -8.45 -17.00
N ILE A 394 -24.68 -8.03 -18.00
CA ILE A 394 -23.79 -8.91 -18.78
C ILE A 394 -22.57 -9.38 -17.98
N TYR A 395 -22.29 -8.75 -16.84
CA TYR A 395 -21.20 -9.06 -15.92
C TYR A 395 -21.70 -9.69 -14.60
N ASP A 396 -22.99 -10.03 -14.51
CA ASP A 396 -23.55 -10.80 -13.39
C ASP A 396 -23.09 -12.27 -13.49
N CYS A 397 -21.92 -12.54 -12.91
CA CYS A 397 -21.30 -13.85 -12.84
C CYS A 397 -20.56 -14.03 -11.51
N VAL A 398 -20.29 -15.28 -11.13
CA VAL A 398 -19.47 -15.62 -9.97
C VAL A 398 -18.01 -15.72 -10.43
N GLY A 399 -17.14 -14.88 -9.87
CA GLY A 399 -15.69 -14.94 -10.11
C GLY A 399 -14.99 -16.01 -9.27
N GLU A 400 -13.67 -16.08 -9.40
CA GLU A 400 -12.83 -16.93 -8.54
C GLU A 400 -12.48 -16.19 -7.25
N ALA A 401 -12.88 -16.75 -6.10
CA ALA A 401 -12.40 -16.27 -4.81
C ALA A 401 -10.93 -16.66 -4.62
N LEU A 402 -10.10 -15.68 -4.27
CA LEU A 402 -8.66 -15.84 -4.21
C LEU A 402 -8.21 -16.32 -2.81
N PRO A 403 -7.17 -17.18 -2.73
CA PRO A 403 -6.64 -17.62 -1.46
C PRO A 403 -5.96 -16.47 -0.70
N ALA A 404 -5.93 -16.57 0.62
CA ALA A 404 -5.19 -15.61 1.44
C ALA A 404 -3.69 -15.70 1.26
N VAL A 405 -3.03 -14.54 1.31
CA VAL A 405 -1.58 -14.47 1.44
C VAL A 405 -1.21 -15.10 2.79
N SER A 406 -0.25 -16.01 2.79
CA SER A 406 0.18 -16.70 4.00
C SER A 406 1.70 -16.81 4.02
N PHE A 407 2.32 -16.02 4.88
CA PHE A 407 3.68 -16.18 5.36
C PHE A 407 3.70 -15.80 6.84
N ASP A 408 4.75 -16.20 7.57
CA ASP A 408 4.95 -15.76 8.95
C ASP A 408 5.60 -14.37 8.91
N PRO A 409 4.86 -13.29 9.15
CA PRO A 409 5.36 -11.95 8.88
C PRO A 409 6.45 -11.52 9.86
N TYR A 410 6.57 -12.19 11.00
CA TYR A 410 7.57 -11.87 12.02
C TYR A 410 8.75 -12.87 12.03
N GLY A 411 8.75 -13.80 11.06
CA GLY A 411 9.70 -14.91 11.01
C GLY A 411 9.68 -15.79 12.27
N SER A 412 10.72 -16.60 12.47
CA SER A 412 10.91 -17.38 13.71
C SER A 412 11.27 -16.53 14.93
N SER A 413 11.03 -15.22 14.89
CA SER A 413 11.70 -14.21 15.72
C SER A 413 10.78 -13.46 16.66
N LEU A 414 9.46 -13.66 16.68
CA LEU A 414 8.61 -13.22 17.80
C LEU A 414 8.32 -14.34 18.80
#